data_AF-A0A9D8NPZ6-F1
#
_entry.id   AF-A0A9D8NPZ6-F1
#
_cell.length_a   1.000
_cell.length_b   1.000
_cell.length_c   1.000
_cell.angle_alpha   90.00
_cell.angle_beta   90.00
_cell.angle_gamma   90.00
#
_symmetry.space_group_name_H-M   'P 1'
#
loop_
_entity.id
_entity.type
_entity.pdbx_description
1 polymer ?
#
loop_
_entity_poly.entity_id
_entity_poly.type
_entity_poly.pdbx_seq_one_letter_code
_entity_poly.pdbx_strand_id
1 'polypeptide(L)'
;MVIVIVYGYGLYYGLSEGTLRAYVADIISPTHRATAFGIYHTAVGITSFPASVVMGALWKYINIQTAFCFGAGMACMSGILLVALFRKKQKPLCDKRGF
;
A
#
# COMPACT_ATOMS: atom_id res chain seq x y z
N MET A 1 11.71 24.06 3.34
CA MET A 1 10.92 23.41 2.27
C MET A 1 11.06 21.88 2.29
N VAL A 2 12.28 21.32 2.27
CA VAL A 2 12.51 19.85 2.30
C VAL A 2 12.04 19.20 3.61
N ILE A 3 12.21 19.86 4.75
CA ILE A 3 11.79 19.35 6.07
C ILE A 3 10.29 19.01 6.06
N VAL A 4 9.43 19.92 5.61
CA VAL A 4 7.97 19.70 5.58
C VAL A 4 7.60 18.46 4.76
N ILE A 5 8.30 18.25 3.63
CA ILE A 5 8.06 17.10 2.74
C ILE A 5 8.50 15.79 3.44
N VAL A 6 9.68 15.77 4.06
CA VAL A 6 10.21 14.57 4.74
C VAL A 6 9.35 14.19 5.94
N TYR A 7 8.96 15.17 6.77
CA TYR A 7 8.11 14.91 7.93
C TYR A 7 6.69 14.50 7.53
N GLY A 8 6.09 15.17 6.54
CA GLY A 8 4.77 14.80 6.03
C GLY A 8 4.75 13.41 5.40
N TYR A 9 5.75 13.11 4.56
CA TYR A 9 5.89 11.78 3.95
C TYR A 9 6.19 10.70 5.00
N GLY A 10 7.06 10.98 5.98
CA GLY A 10 7.37 10.06 7.06
C GLY A 10 6.15 9.71 7.91
N LEU A 11 5.31 10.70 8.22
CA LEU A 11 4.04 10.49 8.92
C LEU A 11 3.08 9.62 8.08
N TYR A 12 2.90 9.95 6.81
CA TYR A 12 2.07 9.16 5.89
C TYR A 12 2.54 7.71 5.77
N TYR A 13 3.85 7.52 5.56
CA TYR A 13 4.45 6.21 5.36
C TYR A 13 4.36 5.36 6.63
N GLY A 14 4.64 5.95 7.80
CA GLY A 14 4.52 5.27 9.09
C GLY A 14 3.09 4.82 9.40
N LEU A 15 2.10 5.68 9.15
CA LEU A 15 0.69 5.35 9.34
C LEU A 15 0.23 4.25 8.38
N SER A 16 0.61 4.34 7.11
CA SER A 16 0.15 3.41 6.07
C SER A 16 0.83 2.05 6.17
N GLU A 17 2.17 2.00 6.16
CA GLU A 17 2.94 0.75 6.19
C GLU A 17 2.84 0.03 7.54
N GLY A 18 2.65 0.78 8.64
CA GLY A 18 2.39 0.21 9.96
C GLY A 18 1.06 -0.54 9.97
N THR A 19 -0.01 0.13 9.52
CA THR A 19 -1.36 -0.44 9.47
C THR A 19 -1.43 -1.63 8.51
N LEU A 20 -0.79 -1.55 7.34
CA LEU A 20 -0.83 -2.63 6.35
C LEU A 20 -0.14 -3.90 6.86
N ARG A 21 1.02 -3.77 7.51
CA ARG A 21 1.74 -4.91 8.10
C ARG A 21 0.99 -5.53 9.29
N ALA A 22 0.34 -4.71 10.11
CA ALA A 22 -0.52 -5.20 11.19
C ALA A 22 -1.72 -5.99 10.63
N TYR A 23 -2.34 -5.50 9.56
CA TYR A 23 -3.45 -6.18 8.90
C TYR A 23 -3.05 -7.55 8.33
N VAL A 24 -1.87 -7.65 7.72
CA VAL A 24 -1.30 -8.93 7.26
C VAL A 24 -1.05 -9.86 8.46
N ALA A 25 -0.52 -9.34 9.57
CA ALA A 25 -0.25 -10.13 10.77
C ALA A 25 -1.53 -10.69 11.43
N ASP A 26 -2.66 -9.98 11.34
CA ASP A 26 -3.95 -10.42 11.87
C ASP A 26 -4.61 -11.53 11.05
N ILE A 27 -4.33 -11.62 9.74
CA ILE A 27 -4.94 -12.62 8.84
C ILE A 27 -4.20 -13.98 8.92
N ILE A 28 -2.96 -14.00 9.41
CA ILE A 28 -2.07 -15.17 9.26
C ILE A 28 -1.77 -15.82 10.61
N SER A 29 -1.85 -17.16 10.63
CA SER A 29 -1.53 -17.98 11.81
C SER A 29 -0.05 -17.80 12.23
N PRO A 30 0.26 -17.86 13.54
CA PRO A 30 1.58 -17.52 14.07
C PRO A 30 2.74 -18.33 13.44
N THR A 31 2.47 -19.56 13.00
CA THR A 31 3.46 -20.47 12.41
C THR A 31 3.93 -20.08 11.00
N HIS A 32 3.14 -19.28 10.26
CA HIS A 32 3.45 -18.92 8.86
C HIS A 32 3.73 -17.42 8.64
N ARG A 33 3.90 -16.64 9.71
CA ARG A 33 4.13 -15.20 9.62
C ARG A 33 5.38 -14.84 8.81
N ALA A 34 6.48 -15.58 8.98
CA ALA A 34 7.73 -15.32 8.27
C ALA A 34 7.59 -15.48 6.74
N THR A 35 6.94 -16.56 6.29
CA THR A 35 6.69 -16.81 4.85
C THR A 35 5.73 -15.78 4.27
N ALA A 36 4.69 -15.42 5.03
CA ALA A 36 3.74 -14.42 4.58
C ALA A 36 4.36 -13.03 4.38
N PHE A 37 5.22 -12.57 5.30
CA PHE A 37 5.96 -11.33 5.11
C PHE A 37 6.96 -11.42 3.95
N GLY A 38 7.59 -12.58 3.75
CA GLY A 38 8.45 -12.84 2.58
C GLY A 38 7.71 -12.71 1.25
N ILE A 39 6.51 -13.31 1.13
CA ILE A 39 5.66 -13.19 -0.04
C ILE A 39 5.17 -11.75 -0.21
N TYR A 40 4.78 -11.07 0.86
CA TYR A 40 4.38 -9.65 0.83
C TYR A 40 5.48 -8.77 0.22
N HIS A 41 6.71 -8.86 0.72
CA HIS A 41 7.82 -8.06 0.20
C HIS A 41 8.23 -8.45 -1.22
N THR A 42 8.13 -9.75 -1.57
CA THR A 42 8.36 -10.22 -2.94
C THR A 42 7.34 -9.62 -3.90
N ALA A 43 6.05 -9.62 -3.53
CA ALA A 43 4.98 -9.03 -4.33
C ALA A 43 5.18 -7.52 -4.50
N VAL A 44 5.54 -6.80 -3.43
CA VAL A 44 5.87 -5.37 -3.48
C VAL A 44 7.05 -5.12 -4.44
N GLY A 45 8.12 -5.92 -4.35
CA GLY A 45 9.28 -5.80 -5.22
C GLY A 45 8.96 -6.06 -6.69
N ILE A 46 8.26 -7.17 -6.98
CA ILE A 46 7.82 -7.54 -8.33
C ILE A 46 6.90 -6.46 -8.93
N THR A 47 6.08 -5.79 -8.11
CA THR A 47 5.20 -4.71 -8.58
C THR A 47 5.94 -3.37 -8.76
N SER A 48 6.93 -3.10 -7.91
CA SER A 48 7.73 -1.88 -7.98
C SER A 48 8.58 -1.79 -9.25
N PHE A 49 9.04 -2.94 -9.76
CA PHE A 49 9.82 -3.03 -11.00
C PHE A 49 9.07 -2.48 -12.24
N PRO A 50 7.90 -3.02 -12.65
CA PRO A 50 7.13 -2.49 -13.75
C PRO A 50 6.61 -1.07 -13.45
N ALA A 51 6.32 -0.73 -12.20
CA ALA A 51 5.91 0.63 -11.83
C ALA A 51 7.00 1.66 -12.18
N SER A 52 8.27 1.37 -11.87
CA SER A 52 9.41 2.22 -12.27
C SER A 52 9.56 2.30 -13.78
N VAL A 53 9.43 1.18 -14.51
CA VAL A 53 9.54 1.14 -15.98
C VAL A 53 8.43 1.98 -16.62
N VAL A 54 7.18 1.83 -16.17
CA VAL A 54 6.03 2.59 -16.67
C VAL A 54 6.18 4.08 -16.36
N MET A 55 6.60 4.43 -15.14
CA MET A 55 6.81 5.84 -14.75
C MET A 55 7.93 6.49 -15.58
N GLY A 56 9.05 5.80 -15.77
CA GLY A 56 10.17 6.29 -16.58
C GLY A 56 9.82 6.40 -18.06
N ALA A 57 9.04 5.45 -18.61
CA ALA A 57 8.53 5.52 -19.97
C ALA A 57 7.57 6.70 -20.15
N LEU A 58 6.61 6.89 -19.23
CA LEU A 58 5.68 8.03 -19.27
C LEU A 58 6.41 9.37 -19.23
N TRP A 59 7.45 9.48 -18.40
CA TRP A 59 8.29 10.67 -18.32
C TRP A 59 9.01 10.94 -19.64
N LYS A 60 9.59 9.91 -20.26
CA LYS A 60 10.42 10.06 -21.46
C LYS A 60 9.61 10.37 -22.73
N TYR A 61 8.42 9.80 -22.88
CA TYR A 61 7.65 9.89 -24.13
C TYR A 61 6.61 11.00 -24.16
N ILE A 62 6.11 11.46 -23.00
CA ILE A 62 4.98 12.39 -22.97
C ILE A 62 5.34 13.68 -22.25
N ASN A 63 5.41 13.69 -20.92
CA ASN A 63 5.77 14.85 -20.10
C ASN A 63 5.75 14.46 -18.60
N ILE A 64 6.32 15.31 -17.74
CA ILE A 64 6.34 15.10 -16.28
C ILE A 64 4.93 15.10 -15.66
N GLN A 65 4.01 15.88 -16.25
CA GLN A 65 2.64 16.03 -15.73
C GLN A 65 1.80 14.77 -15.90
N THR A 66 2.00 14.00 -16.97
CA THR A 66 1.23 12.77 -17.20
C THR A 66 1.68 11.64 -16.29
N ALA A 67 2.98 11.56 -15.99
CA ALA A 67 3.53 10.67 -14.95
C ALA A 67 2.89 10.94 -13.58
N PHE A 68 2.77 12.21 -13.20
CA PHE A 68 2.14 12.61 -11.94
C PHE A 68 0.62 12.35 -11.92
N CYS A 69 -0.07 12.63 -13.03
CA CYS A 69 -1.50 12.38 -13.17
C CYS A 69 -1.83 10.87 -13.12
N PHE A 70 -0.98 10.03 -13.70
CA PHE A 70 -1.11 8.57 -13.61
C PHE A 70 -0.96 8.08 -12.16
N GLY A 71 0.04 8.58 -11.43
CA GLY A 71 0.19 8.30 -10.00
C GLY A 71 -1.00 8.76 -9.17
N ALA A 72 -1.52 9.96 -9.43
CA ALA A 72 -2.72 10.48 -8.76
C ALA A 72 -3.97 9.64 -9.06
N GLY A 73 -4.17 9.23 -10.32
CA GLY A 73 -5.27 8.35 -10.72
C GLY A 73 -5.21 6.98 -10.03
N MET A 74 -4.01 6.38 -9.96
CA MET A 74 -3.79 5.13 -9.23
C MET A 74 -4.07 5.27 -7.73
N ALA A 75 -3.65 6.37 -7.11
CA ALA A 75 -3.92 6.65 -5.70
C ALA A 75 -5.43 6.82 -5.42
N CYS A 76 -6.14 7.58 -6.25
CA CYS A 76 -7.58 7.74 -6.14
C CYS A 76 -8.31 6.40 -6.33
N MET A 77 -7.91 5.61 -7.32
CA MET A 77 -8.52 4.30 -7.58
C MET A 77 -8.33 3.34 -6.41
N SER A 78 -7.13 3.31 -5.82
CA SER A 78 -6.84 2.54 -4.60
C SER A 78 -7.71 2.99 -3.42
N GLY A 79 -7.83 4.31 -3.19
CA GLY A 79 -8.69 4.86 -2.14
C GLY A 79 -10.16 4.48 -2.31
N ILE A 80 -10.69 4.55 -3.53
CA ILE A 80 -12.07 4.14 -3.85
C ILE A 80 -12.26 2.64 -3.59
N LEU A 81 -11.33 1.80 -4.04
CA LEU A 81 -11.37 0.35 -3.80
C LEU A 81 -11.35 0.02 -2.31
N LEU A 82 -10.50 0.69 -1.54
CA LEU A 82 -10.40 0.51 -0.10
C LEU A 82 -11.73 0.89 0.57
N VAL A 83 -12.26 2.08 0.29
CA VAL A 83 -13.57 2.50 0.85
C VAL A 83 -14.69 1.54 0.43
N ALA A 84 -14.73 1.11 -0.83
CA ALA A 84 -15.76 0.19 -1.34
C ALA A 84 -15.70 -1.20 -0.70
N LEU A 85 -14.51 -1.76 -0.50
CA LEU A 85 -14.31 -3.08 0.09
C LEU A 85 -14.53 -3.07 1.61
N PHE A 86 -14.02 -2.05 2.32
CA PHE A 86 -14.21 -1.92 3.76
C PHE A 86 -15.67 -1.63 4.12
N ARG A 87 -16.44 -0.95 3.25
CA ARG A 87 -17.89 -0.76 3.44
C ARG A 87 -18.69 -2.06 3.31
N LYS A 88 -18.17 -3.08 2.63
CA LYS A 88 -18.83 -4.40 2.49
C LYS A 88 -18.47 -5.42 3.57
N LYS A 89 -17.36 -5.24 4.30
CA LYS A 89 -16.76 -6.29 5.14
C LYS A 89 -16.71 -5.98 6.65
N GLN A 90 -17.51 -5.04 7.14
CA GLN A 90 -17.75 -4.92 8.57
C GLN A 90 -18.82 -5.91 9.03
N LYS A 91 -18.44 -7.19 9.15
CA LYS A 91 -19.02 -8.00 10.23
C LYS A 91 -18.06 -7.88 11.42
N PRO A 92 -18.54 -7.43 12.59
CA PRO A 92 -17.71 -7.31 13.76
C PRO A 92 -17.17 -8.68 14.12
N LEU A 93 -15.84 -8.82 14.15
CA LEU A 93 -15.15 -9.92 14.82
C LEU A 93 -15.31 -9.73 16.33
N CYS A 94 -16.54 -9.83 16.82
CA CYS A 94 -16.78 -10.09 18.22
C CYS A 94 -16.44 -11.57 18.45
N ASP A 95 -15.49 -11.77 19.36
CA ASP A 95 -15.23 -13.02 20.07
C ASP A 95 -14.58 -14.18 19.29
N LYS A 96 -13.23 -14.16 19.17
CA LYS A 96 -12.34 -15.36 19.22
C LYS A 96 -10.90 -15.01 19.63
N ARG A 97 -10.73 -14.10 20.61
CA ARG A 97 -9.49 -14.00 21.38
C ARG A 97 -9.77 -14.55 22.77
N GLY A 98 -10.03 -15.86 22.82
CA GLY A 98 -9.76 -16.62 24.02
C GLY A 98 -8.25 -16.60 24.25
N PHE A 99 -7.88 -16.26 25.49
CA PHE A 99 -6.57 -16.56 26.06
C PHE A 99 -6.16 -18.01 25.79
#